data_AF-A0A380KDK0-F1
#
_entry.id   AF-A0A380KDK0-F1
#
_cell.length_a   1.000
_cell.length_b   1.000
_cell.length_c   1.000
_cell.angle_alpha   90.00
_cell.angle_beta   90.00
_cell.angle_gamma   90.00
#
_symmetry.space_group_name_H-M   'P 1'
#
loop_
_entity.id
_entity.type
_entity.pdbx_description
1 polymer ?
#
loop_
_entity_poly.entity_id
_entity_poly.type
_entity_poly.pdbx_seq_one_letter_code
_entity_poly.pdbx_strand_id
1 'polypeptide(L)'
;MTNIRGLRQIAPYVAGKQPADKEMIKLNTNENAYPPSPKVIKGLQNFDAKSLVRYSSLEQAGLKSALAQQLGVSSEQLIVGNGSDDILSQAFLAFFNSSLPVKFPDLTYGFY
;
A
#
# COMPACT_ATOMS: atom_id res chain seq x y z
N MET A 1 -4.47 31.59 -7.35
CA MET A 1 -5.14 30.31 -7.04
C MET A 1 -6.11 30.55 -5.89
N THR A 2 -7.36 30.14 -6.02
CA THR A 2 -8.42 30.37 -5.02
C THR A 2 -8.13 29.57 -3.76
N ASN A 3 -8.05 30.23 -2.60
CA ASN A 3 -7.69 29.57 -1.34
C ASN A 3 -8.96 28.96 -0.71
N ILE A 4 -9.19 27.67 -0.94
CA ILE A 4 -10.37 26.96 -0.41
C ILE A 4 -10.07 26.54 1.04
N ARG A 5 -10.86 27.06 1.98
CA ARG A 5 -10.74 26.75 3.41
C ARG A 5 -10.90 25.24 3.65
N GLY A 6 -9.90 24.62 4.29
CA GLY A 6 -9.90 23.18 4.61
C GLY A 6 -9.09 22.31 3.62
N LEU A 7 -8.71 22.83 2.46
CA LEU A 7 -7.78 22.16 1.55
C LEU A 7 -6.35 22.49 1.98
N ARG A 8 -5.60 21.47 2.43
CA ARG A 8 -4.16 21.62 2.71
C ARG A 8 -3.45 21.94 1.40
N GLN A 9 -2.76 23.09 1.34
CA GLN A 9 -1.85 23.38 0.24
C GLN A 9 -0.59 22.56 0.44
N ILE A 10 -0.55 21.38 -0.16
CA ILE A 10 0.59 20.48 -0.14
C ILE A 10 1.25 20.47 -1.51
N ALA A 11 2.59 20.44 -1.53
CA ALA A 11 3.31 20.14 -2.75
C ALA A 11 3.01 18.68 -3.15
N PRO A 12 2.72 18.39 -4.43
CA PRO A 12 2.59 17.00 -4.88
C PRO A 12 3.86 16.20 -4.62
N TYR A 13 3.71 14.89 -4.37
CA TYR A 13 4.85 13.98 -4.32
C TYR A 13 5.64 14.04 -5.63
N VAL A 14 6.97 14.20 -5.52
CA VAL A 14 7.88 14.20 -6.66
C VAL A 14 8.52 12.83 -6.75
N ALA A 15 8.00 12.00 -7.66
CA ALA A 15 8.58 10.69 -7.92
C ALA A 15 10.00 10.80 -8.49
N GLY A 16 10.84 9.82 -8.17
CA GLY A 16 12.14 9.66 -8.82
C GLY A 16 12.00 9.47 -10.34
N LYS A 17 13.03 9.87 -11.10
CA LYS A 17 13.05 9.77 -12.56
C LYS A 17 12.78 8.32 -13.02
N GLN A 18 11.82 8.15 -13.93
CA GLN A 18 11.52 6.88 -14.61
C GLN A 18 11.78 7.06 -16.12
N PRO A 19 12.90 6.53 -16.64
CA PRO A 19 13.12 6.48 -18.09
C PRO A 19 12.02 5.67 -18.79
N ALA A 20 11.60 6.11 -19.98
CA ALA A 20 10.59 5.41 -20.79
C ALA A 20 11.17 4.27 -21.65
N ASP A 21 12.48 4.04 -21.55
CA ASP A 21 13.17 2.99 -22.29
C ASP A 21 12.80 1.60 -21.75
N LYS A 22 12.41 0.70 -22.65
CA LYS A 22 12.03 -0.68 -22.33
C LYS A 22 13.24 -1.60 -22.24
N GLU A 23 14.36 -1.25 -22.87
CA GLU A 23 15.59 -2.04 -22.87
C GLU A 23 16.59 -1.53 -21.82
N MET A 24 16.12 -1.39 -20.58
CA MET A 24 16.90 -0.87 -19.46
C MET A 24 16.95 -1.85 -18.29
N ILE A 25 18.11 -1.94 -17.62
CA ILE A 25 18.22 -2.57 -16.30
C ILE A 25 17.66 -1.60 -15.25
N LYS A 26 16.43 -1.87 -14.76
CA LYS A 26 15.71 -1.01 -13.82
C LYS A 26 16.06 -1.37 -12.37
N LEU A 27 16.63 -0.43 -11.61
CA LEU A 27 17.09 -0.64 -10.22
C LEU A 27 16.71 0.52 -9.26
N ASN A 28 15.75 1.37 -9.63
CA ASN A 28 15.49 2.66 -8.96
C ASN A 28 14.28 2.66 -7.98
N THR A 29 13.51 1.57 -7.86
CA THR A 29 12.28 1.52 -7.04
C THR A 29 12.19 0.31 -6.10
N ASN A 30 13.29 -0.40 -5.87
CA ASN A 30 13.37 -1.56 -4.97
C ASN A 30 12.39 -2.71 -5.32
N GLU A 31 12.01 -2.83 -6.59
CA GLU A 31 11.19 -3.93 -7.08
C GLU A 31 11.93 -5.26 -6.99
N ASN A 32 11.19 -6.35 -6.79
CA ASN A 32 11.75 -7.68 -6.86
C ASN A 32 12.08 -8.04 -8.31
N ALA A 33 13.31 -8.51 -8.58
CA ALA A 33 13.76 -8.91 -9.91
C ALA A 33 13.13 -10.23 -10.38
N TYR A 34 12.59 -11.04 -9.46
CA TYR A 34 11.95 -12.30 -9.79
C TYR A 34 10.46 -12.11 -10.08
N PRO A 35 9.88 -12.93 -10.99
CA PRO A 35 8.44 -12.96 -11.19
C PRO A 35 7.71 -13.42 -9.91
N PRO A 36 6.40 -13.15 -9.80
CA PRO A 36 5.61 -13.66 -8.70
C PRO A 36 5.62 -15.19 -8.68
N SER A 37 5.31 -15.78 -7.53
CA SER A 37 5.20 -17.24 -7.39
C SER A 37 4.30 -17.86 -8.47
N PRO A 38 4.65 -19.03 -9.04
CA PRO A 38 3.77 -19.74 -9.98
C PRO A 38 2.36 -20.01 -9.42
N LYS A 39 2.21 -20.10 -8.09
CA LYS A 39 0.90 -20.25 -7.43
C LYS A 39 0.04 -18.98 -7.56
N VAL A 40 0.64 -17.79 -7.57
CA VAL A 40 -0.06 -16.53 -7.81
C VAL A 40 -0.54 -16.47 -9.25
N ILE A 41 0.31 -16.82 -10.21
CA ILE A 41 -0.04 -16.88 -11.64
C ILE A 41 -1.23 -17.83 -11.86
N LYS A 42 -1.17 -19.04 -11.29
CA LYS A 42 -2.27 -20.01 -11.36
C LYS A 42 -3.55 -19.49 -10.71
N GLY A 43 -3.44 -18.78 -9.58
CA GLY A 43 -4.58 -18.17 -8.90
C GLY A 43 -5.29 -17.14 -9.79
N LEU A 44 -4.53 -16.28 -10.47
CA LEU A 44 -5.07 -15.30 -11.42
C LEU A 44 -5.72 -15.97 -12.64
N GLN A 45 -5.08 -17.00 -13.19
CA GLN A 45 -5.62 -17.74 -14.34
C GLN A 45 -6.94 -18.46 -14.03
N ASN A 46 -7.10 -18.94 -12.80
CA ASN A 46 -8.28 -19.66 -12.35
C ASN A 46 -9.35 -18.75 -11.72
N PHE A 47 -9.13 -17.43 -11.70
CA PHE A 47 -10.06 -16.49 -11.09
C PHE A 47 -11.35 -16.39 -11.91
N ASP A 48 -12.51 -16.62 -11.26
CA ASP A 48 -13.81 -16.46 -11.91
C ASP A 48 -14.17 -14.97 -12.02
N ALA A 49 -13.85 -14.38 -13.18
CA ALA A 49 -14.16 -12.99 -13.47
C ALA A 49 -15.67 -12.67 -13.40
N LYS A 50 -16.56 -13.65 -13.56
CA LYS A 50 -18.02 -13.42 -13.44
C LYS A 50 -18.42 -13.08 -12.00
N SER A 51 -17.62 -13.49 -11.01
CA SER A 51 -17.87 -13.17 -9.60
C SER A 51 -17.70 -11.68 -9.27
N LEU A 52 -17.02 -10.90 -10.13
CA LEU A 52 -16.76 -9.47 -9.95
C LEU A 52 -18.01 -8.59 -9.97
N VAL A 53 -19.18 -9.14 -10.31
CA VAL A 53 -20.46 -8.46 -10.15
C VAL A 53 -20.83 -8.21 -8.68
N ARG A 54 -20.08 -8.81 -7.74
CA ARG A 54 -20.25 -8.65 -6.29
C ARG A 54 -19.05 -7.93 -5.68
N TYR A 55 -19.29 -7.23 -4.59
CA TYR A 55 -18.22 -6.71 -3.74
C TYR A 55 -17.38 -7.86 -3.16
N SER A 56 -16.10 -7.55 -2.89
CA SER A 56 -15.21 -8.44 -2.15
C SER A 56 -15.65 -8.55 -0.68
N SER A 57 -15.16 -9.58 0.01
CA SER A 57 -15.36 -9.72 1.46
C SER A 57 -14.76 -8.53 2.20
N LEU A 58 -15.50 -7.96 3.15
CA LEU A 58 -15.00 -6.88 4.01
C LEU A 58 -13.95 -7.38 5.02
N GLU A 59 -14.08 -8.63 5.47
CA GLU A 59 -13.26 -9.17 6.56
C GLU A 59 -11.90 -9.67 6.11
N GLN A 60 -11.77 -10.03 4.82
CA GLN A 60 -10.55 -10.60 4.23
C GLN A 60 -10.02 -11.81 5.04
N ALA A 61 -10.94 -12.60 5.61
CA ALA A 61 -10.65 -13.63 6.60
C ALA A 61 -9.61 -14.67 6.12
N GLY A 62 -9.68 -15.08 4.85
CA GLY A 62 -8.73 -16.03 4.27
C GLY A 62 -7.28 -15.51 4.26
N LEU A 63 -7.09 -14.24 3.88
CA LEU A 63 -5.77 -13.61 3.87
C LEU A 63 -5.25 -13.40 5.30
N LYS A 64 -6.10 -12.90 6.21
CA LYS A 64 -5.73 -12.71 7.62
C LYS A 64 -5.31 -14.02 8.29
N SER A 65 -6.05 -15.09 8.05
CA SER A 65 -5.72 -16.42 8.62
C SER A 65 -4.37 -16.93 8.14
N ALA A 66 -4.10 -16.85 6.83
CA ALA A 66 -2.82 -17.28 6.26
C ALA A 66 -1.64 -16.44 6.80
N LEU A 67 -1.80 -15.11 6.90
CA LEU A 67 -0.78 -14.22 7.45
C LEU A 67 -0.55 -14.46 8.96
N ALA A 68 -1.63 -14.61 9.73
CA ALA A 68 -1.57 -14.90 11.17
C ALA A 68 -0.77 -16.17 11.45
N GLN A 69 -1.05 -17.25 10.70
CA GLN A 69 -0.28 -18.49 10.80
C GLN A 69 1.19 -18.29 10.44
N GLN A 70 1.48 -17.58 9.34
CA GLN A 70 2.85 -17.37 8.87
C GLN A 70 3.68 -16.52 9.85
N LEU A 71 3.06 -15.51 10.47
CA LEU A 71 3.72 -14.55 11.35
C LEU A 71 3.70 -14.96 12.83
N GLY A 72 2.90 -15.96 13.21
CA GLY A 72 2.76 -16.40 14.59
C GLY A 72 1.99 -15.40 15.48
N VAL A 73 1.02 -14.69 14.91
CA VAL A 73 0.21 -13.66 15.61
C VAL A 73 -1.28 -13.94 15.45
N SER A 74 -2.12 -13.29 16.24
CA SER A 74 -3.58 -13.40 16.12
C SER A 74 -4.12 -12.61 14.92
N SER A 75 -5.23 -13.05 14.33
CA SER A 75 -5.90 -12.33 13.23
C SER A 75 -6.38 -10.93 13.60
N GLU A 76 -6.66 -10.71 14.89
CA GLU A 76 -7.10 -9.43 15.45
C GLU A 76 -5.96 -8.41 15.48
N GLN A 77 -4.70 -8.86 15.37
CA GLN A 77 -3.53 -8.01 15.27
C GLN A 77 -3.23 -7.58 13.82
N LEU A 78 -4.05 -8.00 12.85
CA LEU A 78 -3.82 -7.73 11.43
C LEU A 78 -4.88 -6.80 10.84
N ILE A 79 -4.40 -5.79 10.11
CA ILE A 79 -5.20 -4.93 9.24
C ILE A 79 -4.71 -5.14 7.81
N VAL A 80 -5.63 -5.22 6.85
CA VAL A 80 -5.34 -5.39 5.43
C VAL A 80 -5.73 -4.10 4.71
N GLY A 81 -4.84 -3.58 3.87
CA GLY A 81 -5.05 -2.38 3.07
C GLY A 81 -4.50 -2.56 1.66
N ASN A 82 -4.79 -1.61 0.78
CA ASN A 82 -4.34 -1.64 -0.61
C ASN A 82 -2.92 -1.08 -0.76
N GLY A 83 -1.94 -1.80 -0.21
CA GLY A 83 -0.56 -1.32 -0.05
C GLY A 83 -0.32 -0.61 1.29
N SER A 84 0.94 -0.43 1.66
CA SER A 84 1.32 0.14 2.96
C SER A 84 0.90 1.60 3.12
N ASP A 85 0.88 2.38 2.03
CA ASP A 85 0.52 3.80 2.07
C ASP A 85 -0.93 4.03 2.51
N ASP A 86 -1.83 3.11 2.17
CA ASP A 86 -3.22 3.13 2.64
C ASP A 86 -3.28 2.96 4.16
N ILE A 87 -2.55 1.97 4.69
CA ILE A 87 -2.45 1.73 6.14
C ILE A 87 -1.79 2.91 6.86
N LEU A 88 -0.70 3.44 6.31
CA LEU A 88 0.01 4.59 6.88
C LEU A 88 -0.88 5.85 6.88
N SER A 89 -1.61 6.12 5.80
CA SER A 89 -2.57 7.22 5.71
C SER A 89 -3.63 7.13 6.82
N GLN A 90 -4.23 5.95 7.00
CA GLN A 90 -5.20 5.73 8.08
C GLN A 90 -4.58 5.90 9.47
N ALA A 91 -3.37 5.37 9.69
CA ALA A 91 -2.65 5.55 10.95
C ALA A 91 -2.37 7.03 11.24
N PHE A 92 -1.97 7.81 10.23
CA PHE A 92 -1.72 9.24 10.40
C PHE A 92 -3.00 10.01 10.75
N LEU A 93 -4.12 9.70 10.09
CA LEU A 93 -5.41 10.30 10.40
C LEU A 93 -5.92 9.93 11.79
N ALA A 94 -5.71 8.68 12.22
CA ALA A 94 -6.18 8.17 13.51
C ALA A 94 -5.36 8.69 14.70
N PHE A 95 -4.03 8.72 14.57
CA PHE A 95 -3.12 8.97 15.69
C PHE A 95 -2.49 10.36 15.71
N PHE A 96 -2.39 11.05 14.57
CA PHE A 96 -1.72 12.35 14.45
C PHE A 96 -2.68 13.51 14.16
N ASN A 97 -3.87 13.45 14.74
CA ASN A 97 -4.86 14.53 14.67
C ASN A 97 -4.82 15.42 15.92
N SER A 98 -3.68 16.09 16.16
CA SER A 98 -3.52 17.02 17.29
C SER A 98 -2.66 18.23 16.89
N SER A 99 -2.49 19.18 17.81
CA SER A 99 -1.58 20.32 17.63
C SER A 99 -0.10 19.98 17.83
N LEU A 100 0.22 18.75 18.27
CA LEU A 100 1.60 18.34 18.49
C LEU A 100 2.27 17.98 17.14
N PRO A 101 3.57 18.30 16.98
CA PRO A 101 4.29 17.92 15.78
C PRO A 101 4.51 16.41 15.72
N VAL A 102 4.40 15.85 14.52
CA VAL A 102 4.86 14.49 14.20
C VAL A 102 6.38 14.53 14.00
N LYS A 103 7.10 13.53 14.54
CA LYS A 103 8.56 13.44 14.41
C LYS A 103 8.93 12.18 13.64
N PHE A 104 9.77 12.34 12.62
CA PHE A 104 10.36 11.27 11.84
C PHE A 104 11.79 11.66 11.40
N PRO A 105 12.64 10.70 10.99
CA PRO A 105 14.00 11.01 10.53
C PRO A 105 14.00 11.87 9.27
N ASP A 106 14.95 12.80 9.16
CA ASP A 106 15.08 13.70 8.00
C ASP A 106 15.31 12.92 6.68
N LEU A 107 16.16 11.90 6.73
CA LEU A 107 16.39 10.98 5.60
C LEU A 107 15.55 9.71 5.80
N THR A 108 14.35 9.72 5.25
CA THR A 108 13.41 8.59 5.33
C THR A 108 12.52 8.47 4.09
N TYR A 109 11.49 7.65 4.17
CA TYR A 109 10.49 7.52 3.12
C TYR A 109 9.67 8.81 3.01
N GLY A 110 9.67 9.44 1.82
CA GLY A 110 9.06 10.77 1.63
C GLY A 110 7.54 10.85 1.78
N PHE A 111 6.86 9.75 2.08
CA PHE A 111 5.44 9.73 2.45
C PHE A 111 5.21 10.06 3.93
N TYR A 112 6.16 9.75 4.81
CA TYR A 112 6.07 10.05 6.25
C TYR A 112 6.05 11.56 6.51
#